data_AF-A0A9P7FVI6-F1
#
_entry.id   AF-A0A9P7FVI6-F1
#
_cell.length_a   1.000
_cell.length_b   1.000
_cell.length_c   1.000
_cell.angle_alpha   90.00
_cell.angle_beta   90.00
_cell.angle_gamma   90.00
#
_symmetry.space_group_name_H-M   'P 1'
#
loop_
_entity.id
_entity.type
_entity.pdbx_description
1 polymer ?
#
loop_
_entity_poly.entity_id
_entity_poly.type
_entity_poly.pdbx_seq_one_letter_code
_entity_poly.pdbx_strand_id
1 'polypeptide(L)'
;MLGTSLTRPISLSLRCPGYASGRKQVILRFQSTAAKQPAVTAVPKLTWPEYLAIRGGKRKWQTVVTIPCALLGFFGGAAYFGALETDPTKPIMGIDPFFFYGICTVGCVGVGALIGPSIGSAIWRSRHRHQLALVDAMDREFYHRIARNRVDASLQSPTHPVPDYYGEKIGSLHQYRQWLRDQGKYKRKALLPEE
;
A
#
# COMPACT_ATOMS: atom_id res chain seq x y z
N MET A 1 69.09 39.65 -22.06
CA MET A 1 67.96 40.51 -21.67
C MET A 1 66.94 39.63 -20.96
N LEU A 2 66.49 40.06 -19.77
CA LEU A 2 65.47 39.48 -18.87
C LEU A 2 65.82 38.07 -18.33
N GLY A 3 66.20 37.84 -17.06
CA GLY A 3 65.68 38.42 -15.81
C GLY A 3 64.32 37.77 -15.51
N THR A 4 64.03 37.09 -14.40
CA THR A 4 64.61 37.08 -13.05
C THR A 4 64.04 35.89 -12.25
N SER A 5 64.85 35.41 -11.32
CA SER A 5 64.55 34.70 -10.07
C SER A 5 63.14 34.88 -9.47
N LEU A 6 62.62 33.86 -8.79
CA LEU A 6 62.29 33.95 -7.34
C LEU A 6 61.76 32.61 -6.80
N THR A 7 62.62 31.95 -6.02
CA THR A 7 62.32 30.93 -5.02
C THR A 7 61.28 31.41 -4.01
N ARG A 8 60.23 30.63 -3.77
CA ARG A 8 59.25 30.87 -2.70
C ARG A 8 59.61 30.09 -1.44
N PRO A 9 59.72 30.74 -0.27
CA PRO A 9 60.06 30.08 0.98
C PRO A 9 58.84 29.44 1.67
N ILE A 10 59.18 28.39 2.41
CA ILE A 10 58.36 27.61 3.33
C ILE A 10 57.85 28.51 4.46
N SER A 11 56.53 28.54 4.64
CA SER A 11 55.86 29.18 5.77
C SER A 11 55.40 28.09 6.74
N LEU A 12 56.21 27.84 7.76
CA LEU A 12 55.79 27.21 9.01
C LEU A 12 55.16 28.30 9.87
N SER A 13 53.88 28.17 10.21
CA SER A 13 53.29 28.97 11.28
C SER A 13 52.39 28.11 12.16
N LEU A 14 52.57 28.37 13.45
CA LEU A 14 52.40 27.49 14.57
C LEU A 14 50.93 27.36 14.99
N ARG A 15 50.56 26.12 15.28
CA ARG A 15 49.27 25.72 15.84
C ARG A 15 49.30 26.02 17.35
N CYS A 16 48.58 27.05 17.79
CA CYS A 16 48.28 27.27 19.20
C CYS A 16 47.00 26.52 19.59
N PRO A 17 47.01 25.57 20.54
CA PRO A 17 45.79 25.12 21.20
C PRO A 17 45.50 26.06 22.37
N GLY A 18 44.62 27.03 22.15
CA GLY A 18 44.05 27.82 23.23
C GLY A 18 43.08 26.97 24.04
N TYR A 19 43.50 26.59 25.25
CA TYR A 19 42.65 26.02 26.29
C TYR A 19 41.70 27.12 26.78
N ALA A 20 40.46 27.15 26.28
CA ALA A 20 39.41 28.01 26.82
C ALA A 20 38.67 27.27 27.93
N SER A 21 39.03 27.63 29.17
CA SER A 21 38.35 27.29 30.41
C SER A 21 36.89 27.78 30.40
N GLY A 22 36.04 27.04 31.11
CA GLY A 22 34.61 27.01 30.90
C GLY A 22 33.81 28.22 31.35
N ARG A 23 32.64 28.37 30.72
CA ARG A 23 31.49 29.06 31.29
C ARG A 23 30.25 28.23 30.93
N LYS A 24 29.74 27.46 31.89
CA LYS A 24 28.43 26.81 31.76
C LYS A 24 27.39 27.93 31.70
N GLN A 25 26.94 28.28 30.50
CA GLN A 25 25.76 29.13 30.34
C GLN A 25 24.56 28.29 30.76
N VAL A 26 24.04 28.57 31.95
CA VAL A 26 22.73 28.11 32.37
C VAL A 26 21.71 28.87 31.54
N ILE A 27 21.28 28.27 30.43
CA ILE A 27 20.14 28.76 29.66
C ILE A 27 18.91 28.49 30.52
N LEU A 28 18.47 29.51 31.26
CA LEU A 28 17.14 29.53 31.87
C LEU A 28 16.11 29.45 30.73
N ARG A 29 15.54 28.27 30.52
CA ARG A 29 14.40 28.09 29.62
C ARG A 29 13.21 28.82 30.23
N PHE A 30 12.80 29.93 29.60
CA PHE A 30 11.49 30.52 29.86
C PHE A 30 10.42 29.51 29.44
N GLN A 31 9.61 29.07 30.41
CA GLN A 31 8.36 28.37 30.17
C GLN A 31 7.41 29.37 29.48
N SER A 32 7.38 29.32 28.15
CA SER A 32 6.33 29.98 27.37
C SER A 32 5.05 29.18 27.60
N THR A 33 4.11 29.75 28.35
CA THR A 33 2.75 29.25 28.38
C THR A 33 2.20 29.38 26.97
N ALA A 34 2.17 28.25 26.25
CA ALA A 34 1.54 28.18 24.96
C ALA A 34 0.08 28.62 25.12
N ALA A 35 -0.25 29.80 24.60
CA ALA A 35 -1.62 30.27 24.53
C ALA A 35 -2.44 29.21 23.80
N LYS A 36 -3.43 28.64 24.49
CA LYS A 36 -4.41 27.72 23.92
C LYS A 36 -5.16 28.49 22.84
N GLN A 37 -4.70 28.37 21.60
CA GLN A 37 -5.40 28.93 20.45
C GLN A 37 -6.83 28.36 20.43
N PRO A 38 -7.84 29.19 20.16
CA PRO A 38 -9.21 28.72 20.06
C PRO A 38 -9.23 27.65 18.98
N ALA A 39 -9.79 26.49 19.30
CA ALA A 39 -9.95 25.38 18.38
C ALA A 39 -10.79 25.86 17.20
N VAL A 40 -10.13 26.33 16.14
CA VAL A 40 -10.71 26.42 14.81
C VAL A 40 -11.28 25.03 14.58
N THR A 41 -12.60 24.93 14.46
CA THR A 41 -13.36 23.70 14.25
C THR A 41 -12.57 22.82 13.30
N ALA A 42 -11.86 21.84 13.86
CA ALA A 42 -10.88 21.08 13.11
C ALA A 42 -11.69 20.28 12.10
N VAL A 43 -11.66 20.70 10.83
CA VAL A 43 -12.18 19.90 9.73
C VAL A 43 -11.62 18.49 9.95
N PRO A 44 -12.47 17.46 10.04
CA PRO A 44 -11.98 16.12 10.32
C PRO A 44 -11.00 15.75 9.21
N LYS A 45 -9.70 15.77 9.52
CA LYS A 45 -8.61 15.48 8.59
C LYS A 45 -8.08 14.10 8.94
N LEU A 46 -8.20 13.17 8.01
CA LEU A 46 -7.65 11.83 8.16
C LEU A 46 -6.12 11.92 8.07
N THR A 47 -5.42 11.27 8.99
CA THR A 47 -3.95 11.25 8.94
C THR A 47 -3.46 10.26 7.86
N TRP A 48 -2.31 10.53 7.24
CA TRP A 48 -1.70 9.62 6.24
C TRP A 48 -1.58 8.15 6.69
N PRO A 49 -1.08 7.82 7.89
CA PRO A 49 -0.99 6.43 8.33
C PRO A 49 -2.36 5.77 8.48
N GLU A 50 -3.36 6.50 8.99
CA GLU A 50 -4.73 6.00 9.15
C GLU A 50 -5.40 5.74 7.80
N TYR A 51 -5.23 6.66 6.85
CA TYR A 51 -5.69 6.48 5.48
C TYR A 51 -5.08 5.30 4.77
N LEU A 52 -3.75 5.14 4.84
CA LEU A 52 -3.08 4.02 4.20
C LEU A 52 -3.54 2.69 4.80
N ALA A 53 -3.80 2.65 6.11
CA ALA A 53 -4.37 1.48 6.76
C ALA A 53 -5.79 1.16 6.25
N ILE A 54 -6.66 2.17 6.11
CA ILE A 54 -8.02 2.01 5.59
C ILE A 54 -8.01 1.54 4.12
N ARG A 55 -7.21 2.19 3.28
CA ARG A 55 -7.02 1.86 1.85
C ARG A 55 -6.53 0.43 1.67
N GLY A 56 -5.49 0.04 2.40
CA GLY A 56 -4.93 -1.32 2.37
C GLY A 56 -5.87 -2.39 2.92
N GLY A 57 -6.89 -2.00 3.70
CA GLY A 57 -7.91 -2.90 4.24
C GLY A 57 -8.96 -3.35 3.21
N LYS A 58 -9.26 -2.53 2.19
CA LYS A 58 -10.38 -2.79 1.26
C LYS A 58 -10.29 -4.16 0.57
N ARG A 59 -9.13 -4.52 0.03
CA ARG A 59 -8.91 -5.81 -0.64
C ARG A 59 -8.99 -6.98 0.34
N LYS A 60 -8.50 -6.79 1.57
CA LYS A 60 -8.56 -7.81 2.63
C LYS A 60 -10.01 -8.13 2.97
N TRP A 61 -10.88 -7.13 3.09
CA TRP A 61 -12.31 -7.35 3.32
C TRP A 61 -12.99 -8.16 2.21
N GLN A 62 -12.63 -7.90 0.95
CA GLN A 62 -13.14 -8.71 -0.16
C GLN A 62 -12.71 -10.17 -0.02
N THR A 63 -11.43 -10.45 0.24
CA THR A 63 -10.93 -11.82 0.40
C THR A 63 -11.51 -12.52 1.62
N VAL A 64 -11.57 -11.82 2.77
CA VAL A 64 -12.08 -12.36 4.03
C VAL A 64 -13.57 -12.70 3.94
N VAL A 65 -14.37 -11.97 3.16
CA VAL A 65 -15.79 -12.26 2.97
C VAL A 65 -16.02 -13.33 1.89
N THR A 66 -15.10 -13.48 0.94
CA THR A 66 -15.22 -14.48 -0.13
C THR A 66 -15.15 -15.90 0.40
N ILE A 67 -14.23 -16.18 1.33
CA ILE A 67 -14.05 -17.51 1.93
C ILE A 67 -15.34 -18.02 2.61
N PRO A 68 -15.95 -17.31 3.58
CA PRO A 68 -17.17 -17.77 4.21
C PRO A 68 -18.35 -17.78 3.23
N CYS A 69 -18.41 -16.90 2.24
CA CYS A 69 -19.47 -16.94 1.23
C CYS A 69 -19.38 -18.19 0.34
N ALA A 70 -18.16 -18.59 -0.05
CA ALA A 70 -17.91 -19.84 -0.75
C ALA A 70 -18.26 -21.07 0.11
N LEU A 71 -17.90 -21.06 1.40
CA LEU A 71 -18.27 -22.12 2.34
C LEU A 71 -19.78 -22.19 2.55
N LEU A 72 -20.47 -21.07 2.69
CA LEU A 72 -21.92 -21.03 2.77
C LEU A 72 -22.57 -21.58 1.49
N GLY A 73 -22.01 -21.26 0.32
CA GLY A 73 -22.41 -21.87 -0.95
C GLY A 73 -22.22 -23.39 -0.96
N PHE A 74 -21.07 -23.87 -0.48
CA PHE A 74 -20.79 -25.30 -0.34
C PHE A 74 -21.80 -26.00 0.57
N PHE A 75 -21.95 -25.53 1.82
CA PHE A 75 -22.84 -26.14 2.79
C PHE A 75 -24.30 -26.03 2.39
N GLY A 76 -24.70 -24.90 1.79
CA GLY A 76 -26.05 -24.71 1.25
C GLY A 76 -26.33 -25.65 0.08
N GLY A 77 -25.39 -25.81 -0.85
CA GLY A 77 -25.49 -26.76 -1.96
C GLY A 77 -25.56 -28.20 -1.46
N ALA A 78 -24.65 -28.60 -0.56
CA ALA A 78 -24.62 -29.93 0.01
C ALA A 78 -25.91 -30.26 0.80
N ALA A 79 -26.43 -29.31 1.58
CA ALA A 79 -27.68 -29.49 2.29
C ALA A 79 -28.88 -29.60 1.34
N TYR A 80 -28.92 -28.77 0.30
CA TYR A 80 -30.00 -28.79 -0.69
C TYR A 80 -30.00 -30.09 -1.51
N PHE A 81 -28.87 -30.44 -2.12
CA PHE A 81 -28.78 -31.64 -2.96
C PHE A 81 -28.77 -32.94 -2.15
N GLY A 82 -28.25 -32.91 -0.92
CA GLY A 82 -28.30 -34.07 -0.01
C GLY A 82 -29.71 -34.37 0.52
N ALA A 83 -30.62 -33.39 0.49
CA ALA A 83 -32.02 -33.59 0.86
C ALA A 83 -32.88 -34.12 -0.30
N LEU A 84 -32.37 -34.15 -1.53
CA LEU A 84 -33.08 -34.72 -2.67
C LEU A 84 -32.96 -36.24 -2.68
N GLU A 85 -34.06 -36.93 -2.92
CA GLU A 85 -34.03 -38.39 -3.13
C GLU A 85 -33.29 -38.71 -4.43
N THR A 86 -32.28 -39.57 -4.35
CA THR A 86 -31.45 -39.95 -5.50
C THR A 86 -31.71 -41.42 -5.85
N ASP A 87 -32.33 -41.63 -7.01
CA ASP A 87 -32.54 -42.98 -7.57
C ASP A 87 -31.38 -43.30 -8.54
N PRO A 88 -30.46 -44.22 -8.18
CA PRO A 88 -29.28 -44.53 -9.00
C PRO A 88 -29.64 -45.17 -10.36
N THR A 89 -30.88 -45.60 -10.56
CA THR A 89 -31.32 -46.20 -11.83
C THR A 89 -31.71 -45.16 -12.88
N LYS A 90 -31.89 -43.88 -12.49
CA LYS A 90 -32.31 -42.80 -13.38
C LYS A 90 -31.19 -41.78 -13.58
N PRO A 91 -30.39 -41.88 -14.66
CA PRO A 91 -29.34 -40.91 -14.92
C PRO A 91 -29.91 -39.53 -15.26
N ILE A 92 -29.26 -38.48 -14.76
CA ILE A 92 -29.60 -37.08 -15.06
C ILE A 92 -28.66 -36.60 -16.16
N MET A 93 -29.21 -36.28 -17.34
CA MET A 93 -28.43 -35.90 -18.53
C MET A 93 -27.37 -36.94 -18.94
N GLY A 94 -27.63 -38.23 -18.69
CA GLY A 94 -26.67 -39.31 -18.98
C GLY A 94 -25.52 -39.43 -17.97
N ILE A 95 -25.54 -38.66 -16.90
CA ILE A 95 -24.58 -38.70 -15.80
C ILE A 95 -25.26 -39.31 -14.57
N ASP A 96 -24.52 -40.09 -13.79
CA ASP A 96 -25.01 -40.64 -12.53
C ASP A 96 -25.38 -39.50 -11.55
N PRO A 97 -26.51 -39.61 -10.82
CA PRO A 97 -26.98 -38.56 -9.92
C PRO A 97 -25.95 -38.10 -8.88
N PHE A 98 -25.10 -38.99 -8.36
CA PHE A 98 -24.08 -38.61 -7.37
C PHE A 98 -23.05 -37.64 -7.95
N PHE A 99 -22.58 -37.90 -9.17
CA PHE A 99 -21.64 -37.01 -9.86
C PHE A 99 -22.30 -35.69 -10.27
N PHE A 100 -23.54 -35.75 -10.77
CA PHE A 100 -24.27 -34.54 -11.15
C PHE A 100 -24.43 -33.59 -9.96
N TYR A 101 -24.94 -34.08 -8.83
CA TYR A 101 -25.13 -33.27 -7.63
C TYR A 101 -23.80 -32.87 -6.97
N GLY A 102 -22.76 -33.70 -7.05
CA GLY A 102 -21.41 -33.33 -6.64
C GLY A 102 -20.88 -32.12 -7.42
N ILE A 103 -21.02 -32.14 -8.75
CA ILE A 103 -20.64 -31.02 -9.62
C ILE A 103 -21.48 -29.79 -9.31
N CYS A 104 -22.80 -29.93 -9.13
CA CYS A 104 -23.66 -28.81 -8.75
C CYS A 104 -23.25 -28.20 -7.40
N THR A 105 -22.91 -29.02 -6.42
CA THR A 105 -22.44 -28.57 -5.10
C THR A 105 -21.13 -27.78 -5.22
N VAL A 106 -20.17 -28.26 -6.02
CA VAL A 106 -18.95 -27.51 -6.34
C VAL A 106 -19.28 -26.21 -7.09
N GLY A 107 -20.28 -26.23 -7.98
CA GLY A 107 -20.82 -25.06 -8.64
C GLY A 107 -21.32 -24.00 -7.66
N CYS A 108 -22.02 -24.41 -6.59
CA CYS A 108 -22.46 -23.50 -5.52
C CYS A 108 -21.29 -22.81 -4.81
N VAL A 109 -20.13 -23.47 -4.68
CA VAL A 109 -18.90 -22.85 -4.16
C VAL A 109 -18.45 -21.72 -5.08
N GLY A 110 -18.43 -21.97 -6.39
CA GLY A 110 -18.08 -20.98 -7.40
C GLY A 110 -19.00 -19.76 -7.35
N VAL A 111 -20.32 -19.98 -7.22
CA VAL A 111 -21.31 -18.89 -7.06
C VAL A 111 -21.04 -18.08 -5.79
N GLY A 112 -20.83 -18.73 -4.65
CA GLY A 112 -20.49 -18.05 -3.40
C GLY A 112 -19.19 -17.25 -3.51
N ALA A 113 -18.18 -17.79 -4.18
CA ALA A 113 -16.92 -17.10 -4.41
C ALA A 113 -17.05 -15.87 -5.34
N LEU A 114 -17.98 -15.90 -6.31
CA LEU A 114 -18.25 -14.76 -7.19
C LEU A 114 -19.01 -13.63 -6.48
N ILE A 115 -19.96 -13.97 -5.61
CA ILE A 115 -20.77 -12.99 -4.87
C ILE A 115 -19.98 -12.37 -3.70
N GLY A 116 -19.06 -13.14 -3.11
CA GLY A 116 -18.26 -12.75 -1.94
C GLY A 116 -17.60 -11.37 -2.02
N PRO A 117 -16.81 -11.04 -3.07
CA PRO A 117 -16.15 -9.74 -3.19
C PRO A 117 -17.12 -8.56 -3.24
N SER A 118 -18.30 -8.73 -3.82
CA SER A 118 -19.35 -7.70 -3.90
C SER A 118 -19.91 -7.41 -2.51
N ILE A 119 -20.25 -8.45 -1.75
CA ILE A 119 -20.69 -8.32 -0.36
C ILE A 119 -19.58 -7.71 0.50
N GLY A 120 -18.34 -8.17 0.36
CA GLY A 120 -17.21 -7.62 1.12
C GLY A 120 -16.96 -6.14 0.83
N SER A 121 -17.16 -5.71 -0.42
CA SER A 121 -17.08 -4.30 -0.80
C SER A 121 -18.20 -3.45 -0.19
N ALA A 122 -19.41 -4.00 -0.10
CA ALA A 122 -20.56 -3.34 0.52
C ALA A 122 -20.37 -3.18 2.04
N ILE A 123 -19.93 -4.25 2.73
CA ILE A 123 -19.64 -4.22 4.16
C ILE A 123 -18.56 -3.19 4.49
N TRP A 124 -17.46 -3.17 3.71
CA TRP A 124 -16.38 -2.22 3.91
C TRP A 124 -16.85 -0.76 3.77
N ARG A 125 -17.65 -0.46 2.72
CA ARG A 125 -18.23 0.87 2.52
C ARG A 125 -19.16 1.28 3.65
N SER A 126 -20.04 0.38 4.08
CA SER A 126 -20.94 0.63 5.21
C SER A 126 -20.16 0.97 6.49
N ARG A 127 -19.09 0.20 6.79
CA ARG A 127 -18.26 0.42 7.98
C ARG A 127 -17.51 1.74 7.98
N HIS A 128 -17.07 2.21 6.81
CA HIS A 128 -16.29 3.45 6.65
C HIS A 128 -17.12 4.62 6.10
N ARG A 129 -18.46 4.53 6.11
CA ARG A 129 -19.37 5.51 5.49
C ARG A 129 -19.13 6.97 5.90
N HIS A 130 -18.72 7.20 7.14
CA HIS A 130 -18.47 8.55 7.66
C HIS A 130 -17.13 9.14 7.19
N GLN A 131 -16.16 8.28 6.84
CA GLN A 131 -14.81 8.70 6.45
C GLN A 131 -14.60 8.64 4.93
N LEU A 132 -15.53 8.05 4.18
CA LEU A 132 -15.45 7.84 2.74
C LEU A 132 -15.12 9.12 1.96
N ALA A 133 -15.79 10.24 2.26
CA ALA A 133 -15.51 11.52 1.59
C ALA A 133 -14.06 12.01 1.83
N LEU A 134 -13.53 11.80 3.03
CA LEU A 134 -12.16 12.16 3.37
C LEU A 134 -11.14 11.21 2.73
N VAL A 135 -11.44 9.91 2.71
CA VAL A 135 -10.65 8.89 2.03
C VAL A 135 -10.57 9.19 0.54
N ASP A 136 -11.68 9.53 -0.10
CA ASP A 136 -11.74 9.86 -1.54
C ASP A 136 -10.93 11.12 -1.86
N ALA A 137 -10.95 12.14 -0.98
CA ALA A 137 -10.13 13.33 -1.15
C ALA A 137 -8.63 13.00 -1.06
N MET A 138 -8.23 12.20 -0.07
CA MET A 138 -6.83 11.80 0.09
C MET A 138 -6.37 10.77 -0.96
N ASP A 139 -7.28 9.95 -1.49
CA ASP A 139 -7.01 9.07 -2.63
C ASP A 139 -6.57 9.89 -3.84
N ARG A 140 -7.24 11.01 -4.13
CA ARG A 140 -6.83 11.92 -5.23
C ARG A 140 -5.42 12.46 -5.00
N GLU A 141 -5.14 12.98 -3.79
CA GLU A 141 -3.81 13.47 -3.45
C GLU A 141 -2.74 12.38 -3.56
N PHE A 142 -3.07 11.17 -3.11
CA PHE A 142 -2.20 10.01 -3.21
C PHE A 142 -1.91 9.66 -4.67
N TYR A 143 -2.93 9.62 -5.53
CA TYR A 143 -2.74 9.39 -6.97
C TYR A 143 -1.85 10.45 -7.61
N HIS A 144 -2.00 11.73 -7.25
CA HIS A 144 -1.09 12.78 -7.72
C HIS A 144 0.36 12.54 -7.28
N ARG A 145 0.58 12.10 -6.04
CA ARG A 145 1.93 11.74 -5.54
C ARG A 145 2.52 10.53 -6.25
N ILE A 146 1.72 9.50 -6.53
CA ILE A 146 2.17 8.32 -7.29
C ILE A 146 2.48 8.71 -8.74
N ALA A 147 1.59 9.45 -9.40
CA ALA A 147 1.75 9.89 -10.78
C ALA A 147 3.03 10.72 -10.99
N ARG A 148 3.42 11.56 -10.01
CA ARG A 148 4.66 12.33 -10.05
C ARG A 148 5.92 11.47 -9.90
N ASN A 149 5.85 10.40 -9.12
CA ASN A 149 7.03 9.62 -8.71
C ASN A 149 7.22 8.33 -9.52
N ARG A 150 6.17 7.82 -10.18
CA ARG A 150 6.22 6.60 -10.98
C ARG A 150 7.25 6.70 -12.12
N VAL A 151 7.76 5.55 -12.55
CA VAL A 151 8.55 5.40 -13.77
C VAL A 151 7.62 5.52 -14.98
N ASP A 152 8.13 6.03 -16.11
CA ASP A 152 7.41 6.00 -17.38
C ASP A 152 7.18 4.56 -17.86
N ALA A 153 5.97 4.30 -18.34
CA ALA A 153 5.58 2.95 -18.80
C ALA A 153 6.31 2.52 -20.07
N SER A 154 6.88 3.45 -20.84
CA SER A 154 7.66 3.18 -22.05
C SER A 154 9.03 2.55 -21.74
N LEU A 155 9.55 2.72 -20.53
CA LEU A 155 10.85 2.19 -20.11
C LEU A 155 10.78 0.70 -19.71
N GLN A 156 9.67 0.03 -20.02
CA GLN A 156 9.46 -1.38 -19.67
C GLN A 156 10.27 -2.30 -20.58
N SER A 157 11.15 -3.08 -19.98
CA SER A 157 11.82 -4.21 -20.65
C SER A 157 11.10 -5.53 -20.36
N PRO A 158 10.94 -6.43 -21.35
CA PRO A 158 10.35 -7.76 -21.13
C PRO A 158 11.03 -8.60 -20.03
N THR A 159 12.34 -8.38 -19.82
CA THR A 159 13.12 -9.11 -18.80
C THR A 159 13.03 -8.49 -17.40
N HIS A 160 12.56 -7.24 -17.29
CA HIS A 160 12.50 -6.51 -16.03
C HIS A 160 11.14 -5.83 -15.86
N PRO A 161 10.15 -6.54 -15.27
CA PRO A 161 8.83 -5.98 -15.05
C PRO A 161 8.89 -4.77 -14.11
N VAL A 162 8.07 -3.76 -14.41
CA VAL A 162 8.02 -2.53 -13.60
C VAL A 162 7.47 -2.82 -12.19
N PRO A 163 8.11 -2.26 -11.14
CA PRO A 163 7.53 -2.29 -9.81
C PRO A 163 6.16 -1.60 -9.81
N ASP A 164 5.17 -2.19 -9.12
CA ASP A 164 3.78 -1.72 -8.96
C ASP A 164 3.51 -0.29 -9.48
N TYR A 165 3.07 -0.17 -10.73
CA TYR A 165 2.96 1.11 -11.44
C TYR A 165 1.93 2.06 -10.81
N TYR A 166 0.87 1.50 -10.21
CA TYR A 166 -0.25 2.26 -9.63
C TYR A 166 -0.17 2.40 -8.11
N GLY A 167 0.80 1.74 -7.46
CA GLY A 167 0.91 1.74 -6.01
C GLY A 167 -0.30 1.08 -5.35
N GLU A 168 -0.84 0.02 -5.96
CA GLU A 168 -1.96 -0.76 -5.43
C GLU A 168 -1.60 -1.42 -4.09
N LYS A 169 -0.36 -1.90 -3.97
CA LYS A 169 0.12 -2.64 -2.79
C LYS A 169 0.49 -1.74 -1.60
N ILE A 170 0.35 -0.42 -1.74
CA ILE A 170 0.76 0.55 -0.72
C ILE A 170 -0.38 0.74 0.30
N GLY A 171 -0.23 0.07 1.45
CA GLY A 171 -1.12 0.17 2.61
C GLY A 171 -0.43 0.67 3.89
N SER A 172 0.85 1.07 3.82
CA SER A 172 1.57 1.67 4.95
C SER A 172 2.64 2.67 4.51
N LEU A 173 3.07 3.55 5.42
CA LEU A 173 4.16 4.50 5.16
C LEU A 173 5.48 3.80 4.82
N HIS A 174 5.75 2.65 5.44
CA HIS A 174 6.93 1.86 5.14
C HIS A 174 6.89 1.34 3.69
N GLN A 175 5.75 0.79 3.26
CA GLN A 175 5.55 0.32 1.89
C GLN A 175 5.65 1.48 0.89
N TYR A 176 5.15 2.66 1.22
CA TYR A 176 5.30 3.85 0.37
C TYR A 176 6.77 4.24 0.17
N ARG A 177 7.57 4.30 1.24
CA ARG A 177 9.01 4.58 1.16
C ARG A 177 9.75 3.50 0.38
N GLN A 178 9.39 2.23 0.59
CA GLN A 178 9.95 1.12 -0.16
C GLN A 178 9.66 1.26 -1.65
N TRP A 179 8.41 1.54 -2.00
CA TRP A 179 7.98 1.78 -3.37
C TRP A 179 8.76 2.91 -4.04
N LEU A 180 8.98 4.05 -3.36
CA LEU A 180 9.81 5.14 -3.88
C LEU A 180 11.25 4.70 -4.17
N ARG A 181 11.85 3.88 -3.31
CA ARG A 181 13.19 3.32 -3.53
C ARG A 181 13.20 2.39 -4.74
N ASP A 182 12.17 1.58 -4.92
CA ASP A 182 12.07 0.62 -6.01
C ASP A 182 11.86 1.32 -7.36
N GLN A 183 11.01 2.37 -7.41
CA GLN A 183 10.90 3.25 -8.59
C GLN A 183 12.23 3.91 -8.92
N GLY A 184 12.96 4.43 -7.92
CA GLY A 184 14.27 5.05 -8.12
C GLY A 184 15.33 4.06 -8.61
N LYS A 185 15.35 2.83 -8.09
CA LYS A 185 16.22 1.75 -8.59
C LYS A 185 15.92 1.42 -10.04
N TYR A 186 14.64 1.30 -10.38
CA TYR A 186 14.21 0.98 -11.74
C TYR A 186 14.61 2.09 -12.74
N LYS A 187 14.38 3.36 -12.39
CA LYS A 187 14.81 4.51 -13.22
C LYS A 187 16.31 4.49 -13.52
N ARG A 188 17.14 4.19 -12.51
CA ARG A 188 18.60 4.11 -12.70
C ARG A 188 19.01 2.95 -13.62
N LYS A 189 18.38 1.78 -13.46
CA LYS A 189 18.64 0.62 -14.33
C LYS A 189 18.17 0.85 -15.77
N ALA A 190 17.04 1.52 -15.95
CA ALA A 190 16.54 1.82 -17.29
C ALA A 190 17.40 2.86 -18.04
N LEU A 191 18.12 3.72 -17.33
CA LEU A 191 18.98 4.76 -17.91
C LEU A 191 20.41 4.27 -18.22
N LEU A 192 20.90 3.26 -17.50
CA LEU A 192 22.24 2.72 -17.71
C LEU A 192 22.13 1.54 -18.69
N PRO A 193 22.73 1.62 -19.90
CA PRO A 193 22.84 0.45 -20.75
C PRO A 193 23.63 -0.65 -20.00
N GLU A 194 23.05 -1.84 -19.92
CA GLU A 194 23.73 -3.03 -19.41
C GLU A 194 24.68 -3.49 -20.53
N GLU A 195 25.95 -3.05 -20.44
CA GLU A 195 27.07 -3.45 -21.30
C GLU A 195 27.66 -4.79 -20.81
#